data_AF-A0AAN8FV06-F1
#
_entry.id   AF-A0AAN8FV06-F1
#
_cell.length_a   1.000
_cell.length_b   1.000
_cell.length_c   1.000
_cell.angle_alpha   90.00
_cell.angle_beta   90.00
_cell.angle_gamma   90.00
#
_symmetry.space_group_name_H-M   'P 1'
#
loop_
_entity.id
_entity.type
_entity.pdbx_description
1 polymer ?
#
loop_
_entity_poly.entity_id
_entity_poly.type
_entity_poly.pdbx_seq_one_letter_code
_entity_poly.pdbx_strand_id
1 'polypeptide(L)'
;MITFIAALIIATIAAPPSEVTSKSKCEYFLQKIPGMNPLVLTDSNGRKCRGVVEIPVCRGYCKTSESGTYMFPHRVQNSSACALITTGIKVVPLTDCEDGADESIKSVSIPTGERCGCKKFPFN
;
A
#
# COMPACT_ATOMS: atom_id res chain seq x y z
N MET A 1 52.69 -48.22 -28.62
CA MET A 1 52.28 -47.52 -27.39
C MET A 1 52.35 -46.02 -27.65
N ILE A 2 51.22 -45.35 -27.88
CA ILE A 2 51.15 -43.89 -28.03
C ILE A 2 50.00 -43.42 -27.15
N THR A 3 50.34 -42.69 -26.09
CA THR A 3 49.41 -42.12 -25.11
C THR A 3 48.88 -40.79 -25.63
N PHE A 4 47.58 -40.71 -25.91
CA PHE A 4 46.87 -39.46 -26.18
C PHE A 4 46.33 -38.90 -24.86
N ILE A 5 46.91 -37.80 -24.39
CA ILE A 5 46.41 -37.03 -23.25
C ILE A 5 45.37 -36.04 -23.80
N ALA A 6 44.09 -36.36 -23.62
CA ALA A 6 43.00 -35.44 -23.95
C ALA A 6 42.90 -34.36 -22.85
N ALA A 7 43.20 -33.11 -23.20
CA ALA A 7 43.04 -31.96 -22.32
C ALA A 7 41.54 -31.67 -22.10
N LEU A 8 41.09 -31.82 -20.84
CA LEU A 8 39.72 -31.52 -20.43
C LEU A 8 39.58 -30.01 -20.23
N ILE A 9 39.04 -29.30 -21.23
CA ILE A 9 38.71 -27.88 -21.12
C ILE A 9 37.38 -27.77 -20.37
N ILE A 10 37.46 -27.45 -19.07
CA ILE A 10 36.29 -27.16 -18.23
C ILE A 10 35.87 -25.71 -18.52
N ALA A 11 34.90 -25.52 -19.42
CA ALA A 11 34.27 -24.22 -19.61
C ALA A 11 33.37 -23.90 -18.41
N THR A 12 33.77 -22.93 -17.59
CA THR A 12 32.94 -22.38 -16.52
C THR A 12 31.78 -21.59 -17.13
N ILE A 13 30.59 -22.17 -17.13
CA ILE A 13 29.36 -21.49 -17.54
C ILE A 13 28.96 -20.55 -16.40
N ALA A 14 29.24 -19.25 -16.55
CA ALA A 14 28.71 -18.25 -15.63
C ALA A 14 27.18 -18.24 -15.73
N ALA A 15 26.49 -18.60 -14.64
CA ALA A 15 25.04 -18.52 -14.58
C ALA A 15 24.61 -17.05 -14.79
N PRO A 16 23.64 -16.77 -15.67
CA PRO A 16 23.11 -15.42 -15.81
C PRO A 16 22.54 -14.95 -14.45
N PRO A 17 22.67 -13.67 -14.09
CA PRO A 17 22.13 -13.15 -12.85
C PRO A 17 20.64 -13.47 -12.80
N SER A 18 20.21 -14.14 -11.74
CA SER A 18 18.82 -14.48 -11.51
C SER A 18 17.98 -13.21 -11.57
N GLU A 19 17.20 -13.06 -12.64
CA GLU A 19 16.28 -11.94 -12.81
C GLU A 19 15.28 -12.00 -11.65
N VAL A 20 15.39 -11.09 -10.67
CA VAL A 20 14.49 -11.07 -9.52
C VAL A 20 13.11 -10.66 -10.03
N THR A 21 12.30 -11.64 -10.41
CA THR A 21 10.89 -11.44 -10.77
C THR A 21 10.11 -11.23 -9.47
N SER A 22 10.30 -10.08 -8.83
CA SER A 22 9.49 -9.66 -7.70
C SER A 22 8.06 -9.43 -8.21
N LYS A 23 7.17 -10.40 -7.97
CA LYS A 23 5.73 -10.26 -8.21
C LYS A 23 5.17 -9.35 -7.13
N SER A 24 4.54 -8.23 -7.50
CA SER A 24 3.85 -7.34 -6.56
C SER A 24 2.72 -8.08 -5.84
N LYS A 25 2.55 -7.83 -4.55
CA LYS A 25 1.43 -8.34 -3.75
C LYS A 25 0.76 -7.15 -3.07
N CYS A 26 -0.51 -6.88 -3.33
CA CYS A 26 -1.23 -5.75 -2.75
C CYS A 26 -2.67 -6.18 -2.48
N GLU A 27 -2.99 -6.43 -1.22
CA GLU A 27 -4.25 -7.03 -0.78
C GLU A 27 -5.15 -5.99 -0.12
N TYR A 28 -6.45 -6.13 -0.38
CA TYR A 28 -7.53 -5.32 0.20
C TYR A 28 -8.15 -6.03 1.39
N PHE A 29 -8.44 -5.28 2.45
CA PHE A 29 -9.24 -5.75 3.57
C PHE A 29 -9.90 -4.57 4.29
N LEU A 30 -10.99 -4.85 4.98
CA LEU A 30 -11.62 -3.91 5.89
C LEU A 30 -11.07 -4.12 7.30
N GLN A 31 -10.78 -3.04 8.00
CA GLN A 31 -10.33 -3.10 9.39
C GLN A 31 -10.92 -1.95 10.19
N LYS A 32 -11.24 -2.20 11.46
CA LYS A 32 -11.51 -1.15 12.45
C LYS A 32 -10.25 -0.33 12.69
N ILE A 33 -10.41 0.98 12.91
CA ILE A 33 -9.28 1.89 13.12
C ILE A 33 -8.53 1.50 14.41
N PRO A 34 -7.26 1.06 14.32
CA PRO A 34 -6.48 0.67 15.50
C PRO A 34 -6.36 1.84 16.49
N GLY A 35 -6.63 1.59 17.77
CA GLY A 35 -6.56 2.62 18.82
C GLY A 35 -7.68 3.67 18.78
N MET A 36 -8.57 3.63 17.80
CA MET A 36 -9.70 4.56 17.64
C MET A 36 -11.02 3.81 17.44
N ASN A 37 -11.16 2.65 18.08
CA ASN A 37 -12.39 1.85 18.07
C ASN A 37 -12.93 1.68 19.50
N PRO A 38 -14.08 2.27 19.86
CA PRO A 38 -14.94 3.09 18.99
C PRO A 38 -14.30 4.43 18.63
N LEU A 39 -14.63 4.95 17.45
CA LEU A 39 -14.29 6.32 17.06
C LEU A 39 -15.08 7.27 17.95
N VAL A 40 -14.44 8.30 18.50
CA VAL A 40 -15.08 9.31 19.34
C VAL A 40 -14.84 10.68 18.71
N LEU A 41 -15.90 11.35 18.32
CA LEU A 41 -15.88 12.74 17.85
C LEU A 41 -16.49 13.64 18.93
N THR A 42 -15.91 14.83 19.12
CA THR A 42 -16.34 15.81 20.13
C THR A 42 -16.65 17.13 19.45
N ASP A 43 -17.80 17.73 19.77
CA ASP A 43 -18.19 19.04 19.24
C ASP A 43 -17.57 20.19 20.04
N SER A 44 -17.83 21.43 19.61
CA SER A 44 -17.36 22.64 20.30
C SER A 44 -17.96 22.86 21.69
N ASN A 45 -19.09 22.21 21.98
CA ASN A 45 -19.76 22.24 23.28
C ASN A 45 -19.32 21.09 24.19
N GLY A 46 -18.34 20.27 23.76
CA GLY A 46 -17.81 19.13 24.49
C GLY A 46 -18.66 17.86 24.42
N ARG A 47 -19.74 17.85 23.62
CA ARG A 47 -20.62 16.68 23.46
C ARG A 47 -20.00 15.67 22.52
N LYS A 48 -20.31 14.40 22.73
CA LYS A 48 -19.63 13.29 22.05
C LYS A 48 -20.57 12.43 21.23
N CYS A 49 -20.05 12.00 20.09
CA CYS A 49 -20.62 10.93 19.28
C CYS A 49 -19.61 9.79 19.16
N ARG A 50 -20.09 8.55 19.26
CA ARG A 50 -19.29 7.33 19.23
C ARG A 50 -19.84 6.35 18.21
N GLY A 51 -18.94 5.62 17.56
CA GLY A 51 -19.35 4.56 16.65
C GLY A 51 -18.20 3.65 16.25
N VAL A 52 -18.54 2.43 15.85
CA VAL A 52 -17.58 1.49 15.29
C VAL A 52 -17.49 1.74 13.80
N VAL A 53 -16.28 2.06 13.33
CA VAL A 53 -16.03 2.41 11.94
C VAL A 53 -14.97 1.49 11.35
N GLU A 54 -15.31 0.88 10.20
CA GLU A 54 -14.38 0.07 9.42
C GLU A 54 -13.89 0.87 8.22
N ILE A 55 -12.58 0.85 8.00
CA ILE A 55 -11.92 1.54 6.90
C ILE A 55 -11.31 0.52 5.93
N PRO A 56 -11.30 0.83 4.61
CA PRO A 56 -10.55 0.05 3.64
C PRO A 56 -9.05 0.27 3.82
N VAL A 57 -8.30 -0.81 3.95
CA VAL A 57 -6.84 -0.80 4.11
C VAL A 57 -6.20 -1.66 3.03
N CYS A 58 -5.02 -1.21 2.58
CA CYS A 58 -4.20 -1.92 1.62
C CYS A 58 -2.91 -2.38 2.29
N ARG A 59 -2.59 -3.67 2.17
CA ARG A 59 -1.36 -4.24 2.70
C ARG A 59 -0.62 -5.00 1.62
N GLY A 60 0.67 -4.74 1.53
CA GLY A 60 1.54 -5.46 0.62
C GLY A 60 2.69 -4.60 0.12
N TYR A 61 3.31 -5.04 -0.96
CA TYR A 61 4.47 -4.44 -1.59
C TYR A 61 4.28 -4.32 -3.10
N CYS A 62 4.81 -3.25 -3.65
CA CYS A 62 4.77 -2.96 -5.07
C CYS A 62 6.19 -2.95 -5.64
N LYS A 63 6.31 -3.35 -6.91
CA LYS A 63 7.59 -3.36 -7.60
C LYS A 63 8.00 -1.91 -7.85
N THR A 64 9.15 -1.53 -7.32
CA THR A 64 9.83 -0.29 -7.65
C THR A 64 11.02 -0.59 -8.56
N SER A 65 11.46 0.40 -9.31
CA SER A 65 12.67 0.27 -10.13
C SER A 65 13.45 1.56 -10.10
N GLU A 66 14.76 1.45 -10.01
CA GLU A 66 15.69 2.56 -10.18
C GLU A 66 16.68 2.18 -11.28
N SER A 67 17.00 3.13 -12.15
CA SER A 67 18.05 3.01 -13.15
C SER A 67 19.03 4.17 -13.03
N GLY A 68 20.32 3.85 -12.89
CA GLY A 68 21.42 4.83 -12.89
C GLY A 68 22.78 4.21 -12.56
N THR A 69 23.73 4.29 -13.50
CA THR A 69 25.13 3.87 -13.32
C THR A 69 26.10 5.06 -13.34
N TYR A 70 25.70 6.18 -12.74
CA TYR A 70 26.43 7.46 -12.65
C TYR A 70 26.88 8.06 -13.99
N MET A 71 26.11 9.02 -14.52
CA MET A 71 26.54 10.20 -15.31
C MET A 71 25.35 11.16 -15.42
N PHE A 72 25.61 12.46 -15.48
CA PHE A 72 24.62 13.52 -15.19
C PHE A 72 23.72 13.87 -16.40
N PRO A 73 22.37 13.93 -16.27
CA PRO A 73 21.51 13.47 -15.17
C PRO A 73 20.83 12.15 -15.53
N HIS A 74 21.27 11.02 -14.97
CA HIS A 74 20.63 9.72 -15.24
C HIS A 74 20.25 8.99 -13.94
N ARG A 75 19.22 9.50 -13.26
CA ARG A 75 18.48 8.76 -12.23
C ARG A 75 17.02 8.71 -12.68
N VAL A 76 16.55 7.55 -13.12
CA VAL A 76 15.12 7.29 -13.36
C VAL A 76 14.62 6.41 -12.24
N GLN A 77 13.80 6.99 -11.36
CA GLN A 77 13.19 6.28 -10.25
C GLN A 77 11.69 6.10 -10.51
N ASN A 78 11.25 4.85 -10.52
CA ASN A 78 9.85 4.47 -10.55
C ASN A 78 9.47 3.93 -9.17
N SER A 79 8.94 4.81 -8.34
CA SER A 79 8.41 4.47 -7.01
C SER A 79 6.92 4.19 -7.11
N SER A 80 6.48 3.05 -6.59
CA SER A 80 5.08 2.68 -6.49
C SER A 80 4.78 2.15 -5.10
N ALA A 81 3.59 2.44 -4.60
CA ALA A 81 3.11 2.01 -3.29
C ALA A 81 1.76 1.32 -3.41
N CYS A 82 1.52 0.36 -2.54
CA CYS A 82 0.23 -0.32 -2.44
C CYS A 82 -0.76 0.65 -1.78
N ALA A 83 -1.77 1.09 -2.54
CA ALA A 83 -2.72 2.09 -2.11
C ALA A 83 -4.15 1.70 -2.54
N LEU A 84 -5.13 2.30 -1.85
CA LEU A 84 -6.54 2.12 -2.19
C LEU A 84 -6.82 2.80 -3.53
N ILE A 85 -7.50 2.10 -4.43
CA ILE A 85 -8.04 2.71 -5.63
C ILE A 85 -9.39 3.31 -5.25
N THR A 86 -9.37 4.59 -4.87
CA THR A 86 -10.56 5.31 -4.41
C THR A 86 -11.58 5.43 -5.53
N THR A 87 -12.81 5.01 -5.25
CA THR A 87 -13.98 5.11 -6.13
C THR A 87 -14.95 6.22 -5.69
N GLY A 88 -14.87 6.65 -4.43
CA GLY A 88 -15.76 7.68 -3.88
C GLY A 88 -15.55 7.95 -2.39
N ILE A 89 -16.55 8.57 -1.77
CA ILE A 89 -16.61 8.83 -0.33
C ILE A 89 -17.93 8.26 0.20
N LYS A 90 -17.87 7.51 1.31
CA LYS A 90 -19.03 7.02 2.05
C LYS A 90 -19.14 7.77 3.37
N VAL A 91 -20.35 8.21 3.67
CA VAL A 91 -20.69 8.80 4.97
C VAL A 91 -21.21 7.70 5.88
N VAL A 92 -20.57 7.52 7.03
CA VAL A 92 -20.93 6.52 8.04
C VAL A 92 -21.51 7.25 9.26
N PRO A 93 -22.78 7.02 9.62
CA PRO A 93 -23.36 7.61 10.81
C PRO A 93 -22.80 6.96 12.09
N LEU A 94 -22.57 7.77 13.11
CA LEU A 94 -22.24 7.33 14.47
C LEU A 94 -23.54 7.07 15.24
N THR A 95 -23.60 5.94 15.94
CA THR A 95 -24.86 5.44 16.51
C THR A 95 -25.11 5.91 17.95
N ASP A 96 -24.07 6.35 18.66
CA ASP A 96 -24.13 6.70 20.09
C ASP A 96 -23.74 8.16 20.28
N CYS A 97 -24.73 9.06 20.27
CA CYS A 97 -24.54 10.51 20.38
C CYS A 97 -25.25 11.06 21.61
N GLU A 98 -24.58 11.97 22.32
CA GLU A 98 -25.16 12.72 23.43
C GLU A 98 -26.27 13.68 22.94
N ASP A 99 -27.27 13.93 23.79
CA ASP A 99 -28.44 14.73 23.42
C ASP A 99 -28.05 16.14 22.96
N GLY A 100 -28.58 16.51 21.79
CA GLY A 100 -28.32 17.78 21.11
C GLY A 100 -26.87 17.96 20.63
N ALA A 101 -26.10 16.87 20.45
CA ALA A 101 -24.84 16.89 19.72
C ALA A 101 -25.01 17.53 18.32
N ASP A 102 -24.00 18.28 17.90
CA ASP A 102 -23.96 18.93 16.58
C ASP A 102 -24.01 17.91 15.42
N GLU A 103 -24.70 18.26 14.33
CA GLU A 103 -24.83 17.39 13.15
C GLU A 103 -23.47 17.04 12.51
N SER A 104 -22.47 17.92 12.61
CA SER A 104 -21.13 17.73 12.06
C SER A 104 -20.36 16.57 12.68
N ILE A 105 -20.70 16.16 13.92
CA ILE A 105 -20.05 15.03 14.60
C ILE A 105 -20.87 13.74 14.55
N LYS A 106 -22.06 13.75 13.96
CA LYS A 106 -22.93 12.56 13.87
C LYS A 106 -22.52 11.60 12.77
N SER A 107 -21.60 11.98 11.90
CA SER A 107 -21.14 11.10 10.82
C SER A 107 -19.67 11.34 10.48
N VAL A 108 -19.05 10.35 9.83
CA VAL A 108 -17.68 10.43 9.33
C VAL A 108 -17.63 10.07 7.85
N SER A 109 -16.87 10.86 7.09
CA SER A 109 -16.61 10.63 5.67
C SER A 109 -15.37 9.77 5.48
N ILE A 110 -15.51 8.64 4.81
CA ILE A 110 -14.44 7.67 4.59
C ILE A 110 -14.26 7.47 3.08
N PRO A 111 -13.03 7.55 2.55
CA PRO A 111 -12.76 7.17 1.17
C PRO A 111 -13.15 5.69 0.95
N THR A 112 -13.95 5.43 -0.08
CA THR A 112 -14.30 4.07 -0.49
C THR A 112 -13.47 3.63 -1.67
N GLY A 113 -13.17 2.34 -1.74
CA GLY A 113 -12.57 1.68 -2.89
C GLY A 113 -12.83 0.18 -2.80
N GLU A 114 -12.97 -0.47 -3.95
CA GLU A 114 -13.26 -1.90 -4.02
C GLU A 114 -12.00 -2.77 -4.08
N ARG A 115 -10.84 -2.15 -4.36
CA ARG A 115 -9.58 -2.86 -4.53
C ARG A 115 -8.38 -2.01 -4.19
N CYS A 116 -7.29 -2.70 -3.87
CA CYS A 116 -5.97 -2.13 -3.71
C CYS A 116 -5.15 -2.33 -4.98
N GLY A 117 -4.23 -1.42 -5.26
CA GLY A 117 -3.34 -1.52 -6.41
C GLY A 117 -2.04 -0.76 -6.21
N CYS A 118 -1.06 -1.04 -7.06
CA CYS A 118 0.20 -0.31 -7.08
C CYS A 118 0.01 1.03 -7.78
N LYS A 119 0.02 2.12 -7.00
CA LYS A 119 -0.08 3.49 -7.52
C LYS A 119 1.31 4.13 -7.51
N LYS A 120 1.65 4.83 -8.60
CA LYS A 120 2.91 5.58 -8.73
C LYS A 120 2.95 6.72 -7.70
N PHE A 121 4.13 6.95 -7.15
CA PHE A 121 4.41 8.04 -6.21
C PHE A 121 5.12 9.21 -6.91
N PRO A 122 4.82 10.49 -6.58
CA PRO A 122 3.80 10.94 -5.62
C PRO A 122 2.38 10.65 -6.12
N PHE A 123 1.44 10.51 -5.18
CA PHE A 123 0.04 10.31 -5.52
C PHE A 123 -0.52 11.63 -6.09
N ASN A 124 -0.77 11.66 -7.40
CA ASN A 124 -1.65 12.66 -8.02
C ASN A 124 -3.11 12.35 -7.70
#